data_AF-A0A1J5PDX2-F1
#
_entry.id   AF-A0A1J5PDX2-F1
#
_cell.length_a   1.000
_cell.length_b   1.000
_cell.length_c   1.000
_cell.angle_alpha   90.00
_cell.angle_beta   90.00
_cell.angle_gamma   90.00
#
_symmetry.space_group_name_H-M   'P 1'
#
loop_
_entity.id
_entity.type
_entity.pdbx_description
1 polymer ?
#
loop_
_entity_poly.entity_id
_entity_poly.type
_entity_poly.pdbx_seq_one_letter_code
_entity_poly.pdbx_strand_id
1 'polypeptide(L)'
;MGDVVVVMHQARIEQIAAPAVLYEQPGSLFVARFIGTPPMNLLPLVDGPQGALVEGTTQHVDIPGAMGGRVLGLRPEQLRIVPQGLLVEVESVEYQGADSVLTCRLGAHALAARISGRCSSVPGERLRLGWSPDAPCWFDAASGLRMSEPSRTTFHFRSQTQEDHQPCNVAIS
;
A
#
# COMPACT_ATOMS: atom_id res chain seq x y z
N MET A 1 31.10 5.96 5.75
CA MET A 1 31.46 4.65 5.18
C MET A 1 30.15 3.93 4.92
N GLY A 2 29.85 3.59 3.67
CA GLY A 2 28.58 2.95 3.32
C GLY A 2 28.86 1.52 2.91
N ASP A 3 28.58 0.57 3.80
CA ASP A 3 28.64 -0.85 3.46
C ASP A 3 27.51 -1.17 2.48
N VAL A 4 27.86 -1.76 1.35
CA VAL A 4 26.90 -2.28 0.38
C VAL A 4 26.57 -3.72 0.73
N VAL A 5 25.30 -4.08 0.60
CA VAL A 5 24.82 -5.45 0.80
C VAL A 5 24.45 -6.03 -0.56
N VAL A 6 24.86 -7.27 -0.78
CA VAL A 6 24.52 -8.05 -1.97
C VAL A 6 23.41 -9.02 -1.59
N VAL A 7 22.24 -8.84 -2.19
CA VAL A 7 21.12 -9.79 -2.07
C VAL A 7 21.18 -10.75 -3.25
N MET A 8 21.17 -12.05 -2.96
CA MET A 8 21.22 -13.10 -3.97
C MET A 8 20.05 -14.06 -3.85
N HIS A 9 19.57 -14.56 -4.99
CA HIS A 9 18.55 -15.58 -5.09
C HIS A 9 18.94 -16.57 -6.20
N GLN A 10 18.91 -17.86 -5.90
CA GLN A 10 19.25 -18.93 -6.88
C GLN A 10 20.60 -18.69 -7.59
N ALA A 11 21.64 -18.33 -6.83
CA ALA A 11 22.98 -18.00 -7.33
C ALA A 11 23.06 -16.80 -8.30
N ARG A 12 21.99 -16.00 -8.41
CA ARG A 12 21.97 -14.73 -9.14
C ARG A 12 21.90 -13.56 -8.18
N ILE A 13 22.54 -12.46 -8.55
CA ILE A 13 22.42 -11.20 -7.81
C ILE A 13 21.06 -10.59 -8.12
N GLU A 14 20.27 -10.35 -7.08
CA GLU A 14 18.98 -9.67 -7.17
C GLU A 14 19.16 -8.16 -7.09
N GLN A 15 19.92 -7.69 -6.09
CA GLN A 15 20.20 -6.27 -5.90
C GLN A 15 21.48 -6.07 -5.08
N ILE A 16 22.24 -5.04 -5.45
CA ILE A 16 23.41 -4.57 -4.69
C ILE A 16 23.16 -3.10 -4.35
N ALA A 17 22.98 -2.80 -3.07
CA ALA A 17 22.80 -1.43 -2.62
C ALA A 17 23.11 -1.32 -1.13
N ALA A 18 23.14 -0.08 -0.61
CA ALA A 18 23.16 0.14 0.84
C ALA A 18 21.90 -0.45 1.50
N PRO A 19 21.96 -0.91 2.77
CA PRO A 19 20.81 -1.49 3.48
C PRO A 19 19.54 -0.63 3.42
N ALA A 20 19.68 0.69 3.61
CA ALA A 20 18.56 1.62 3.54
C ALA A 20 17.89 1.61 2.15
N VAL A 21 18.69 1.59 1.08
CA VAL A 21 18.18 1.54 -0.30
C VAL A 21 17.48 0.21 -0.58
N LEU A 22 18.02 -0.92 -0.10
CA LEU A 22 17.35 -2.21 -0.22
C LEU A 22 15.99 -2.23 0.52
N TYR A 23 15.92 -1.54 1.67
CA TYR A 23 14.73 -1.47 2.49
C TYR A 23 13.65 -0.57 1.88
N GLU A 24 14.02 0.65 1.48
CA GLU A 24 13.12 1.69 0.95
C GLU A 24 12.78 1.46 -0.53
N GLN A 25 13.71 0.87 -1.28
CA GLN A 25 13.64 0.75 -2.74
C GLN A 25 14.00 -0.67 -3.21
N PRO A 26 13.28 -1.70 -2.76
CA PRO A 26 13.52 -3.08 -3.20
C PRO A 26 13.25 -3.21 -4.71
N GLY A 27 14.21 -3.74 -5.46
CA GLY A 27 14.13 -3.87 -6.92
C GLY A 27 13.22 -5.01 -7.40
N SER A 28 12.89 -5.97 -6.52
CA SER A 28 12.05 -7.12 -6.83
C SER A 28 11.21 -7.55 -5.62
N LEU A 29 10.17 -8.35 -5.88
CA LEU A 29 9.37 -9.01 -4.86
C LEU A 29 10.23 -9.86 -3.92
N PHE A 30 11.30 -10.48 -4.42
CA PHE A 30 12.22 -11.25 -3.61
C PHE A 30 12.92 -10.37 -2.58
N VAL A 31 13.52 -9.26 -3.02
CA VAL A 31 14.19 -8.32 -2.10
C VAL A 31 13.20 -7.75 -1.08
N ALA A 32 11.98 -7.40 -1.51
CA ALA A 32 10.93 -6.90 -0.63
C ALA A 32 10.52 -7.89 0.47
N ARG A 33 10.47 -9.20 0.16
CA ARG A 33 10.20 -10.27 1.13
C ARG A 33 11.38 -10.55 2.05
N PHE A 34 12.59 -10.37 1.56
CA PHE A 34 13.80 -10.79 2.26
C PHE A 34 14.35 -9.71 3.22
N ILE A 35 14.26 -8.44 2.83
CA ILE A 35 14.84 -7.33 3.59
C ILE A 35 13.77 -6.73 4.50
N GLY A 36 14.02 -6.73 5.81
CA GLY A 36 13.15 -6.15 6.84
C GLY A 36 12.42 -7.19 7.68
N THR A 37 12.25 -6.89 8.97
CA THR A 37 11.52 -7.74 9.91
C THR A 37 10.48 -6.88 10.66
N PRO A 38 9.17 -7.18 10.55
CA PRO A 38 8.56 -8.16 9.65
C PRO A 38 8.78 -7.83 8.15
N PRO A 39 8.62 -8.81 7.24
CA PRO A 39 8.81 -8.58 5.80
C PRO A 39 7.75 -7.64 5.22
N MET A 40 7.99 -7.13 4.01
CA MET A 40 6.99 -6.31 3.31
C MET A 40 5.70 -7.11 3.05
N ASN A 41 4.55 -6.51 3.33
CA ASN A 41 3.25 -7.05 2.91
C ASN A 41 3.15 -6.96 1.39
N LEU A 42 2.82 -8.06 0.74
CA LEU A 42 2.72 -8.14 -0.71
C LEU A 42 1.36 -8.71 -1.09
N LEU A 43 0.51 -7.86 -1.65
CA LEU A 43 -0.88 -8.17 -1.99
C LEU A 43 -1.04 -8.13 -3.51
N PRO A 44 -1.17 -9.29 -4.17
CA PRO A 44 -1.51 -9.34 -5.59
C PRO A 44 -2.88 -8.69 -5.83
N LEU A 45 -2.98 -7.92 -6.90
CA LEU A 45 -4.19 -7.21 -7.29
C LEU A 45 -4.77 -7.77 -8.58
N VAL A 46 -6.10 -7.81 -8.63
CA VAL A 46 -6.89 -8.12 -9.82
C VAL A 46 -7.85 -6.98 -10.09
N ASP A 47 -8.25 -6.81 -11.34
CA ASP A 47 -9.26 -5.82 -11.68
C ASP A 47 -10.63 -6.30 -11.20
N GLY A 48 -11.35 -5.42 -10.51
CA GLY A 48 -12.70 -5.62 -10.03
C GLY A 48 -13.70 -4.63 -10.63
N PRO A 49 -15.00 -4.79 -10.35
CA PRO A 49 -16.06 -3.97 -10.94
C PRO A 49 -15.96 -2.47 -10.59
N GLN A 50 -15.34 -2.14 -9.45
CA GLN A 50 -15.23 -0.78 -8.91
C GLN A 50 -13.78 -0.33 -8.71
N GLY A 51 -12.82 -1.00 -9.36
CA GLY A 51 -11.39 -0.72 -9.21
C GLY A 51 -10.61 -1.97 -8.81
N ALA A 52 -9.43 -1.77 -8.22
CA ALA A 52 -8.55 -2.87 -7.85
C ALA A 52 -9.07 -3.67 -6.64
N LEU A 53 -9.03 -4.99 -6.73
CA LEU A 53 -9.31 -5.92 -5.64
C LEU A 53 -8.02 -6.61 -5.20
N VAL A 54 -7.90 -6.91 -3.91
CA VAL A 54 -6.91 -7.89 -3.45
C VAL A 54 -7.33 -9.27 -3.94
N GLU A 55 -6.45 -9.95 -4.68
CA GLU A 55 -6.71 -11.23 -5.31
C GLU A 55 -7.31 -12.25 -4.34
N GLY A 56 -8.39 -12.94 -4.74
CA GLY A 56 -9.06 -13.93 -3.89
C GLY A 56 -9.91 -13.34 -2.76
N THR A 57 -10.17 -12.02 -2.78
CA THR A 57 -11.02 -11.34 -1.79
C THR A 57 -12.02 -10.39 -2.47
N THR A 58 -12.95 -9.85 -1.68
CA THR A 58 -13.85 -8.76 -2.09
C THR A 58 -13.37 -7.38 -1.61
N GLN A 59 -12.16 -7.30 -1.05
CA GLN A 59 -11.62 -6.07 -0.49
C GLN A 59 -11.03 -5.21 -1.59
N HIS A 60 -11.58 -4.00 -1.72
CA HIS A 60 -11.12 -3.00 -2.67
C HIS A 60 -9.92 -2.25 -2.12
N VAL A 61 -9.02 -1.91 -3.02
CA VAL A 61 -7.94 -0.98 -2.77
C VAL A 61 -8.30 0.33 -3.49
N ASP A 62 -8.38 1.42 -2.74
CA ASP A 62 -8.80 2.73 -3.27
C ASP A 62 -7.69 3.37 -4.11
N ILE A 63 -7.55 2.85 -5.33
CA ILE A 63 -6.53 3.24 -6.29
C ILE A 63 -7.20 3.40 -7.66
N PRO A 64 -7.10 4.58 -8.29
CA PRO A 64 -7.67 4.80 -9.62
C PRO A 64 -6.99 3.93 -10.69
N GLY A 65 -7.80 3.39 -11.60
CA GLY A 65 -7.34 2.69 -12.81
C GLY A 65 -7.20 1.17 -12.64
N ALA A 66 -6.89 0.51 -13.76
CA ALA A 66 -6.67 -0.93 -13.79
C ALA A 66 -5.32 -1.28 -13.14
N MET A 67 -5.36 -2.13 -12.12
CA MET A 67 -4.19 -2.57 -11.35
C MET A 67 -4.01 -4.09 -11.40
N GLY A 68 -4.83 -4.80 -12.18
CA GLY A 68 -4.69 -6.22 -12.42
C GLY A 68 -3.28 -6.59 -12.87
N GLY A 69 -2.75 -7.69 -12.31
CA GLY A 69 -1.40 -8.15 -12.61
C GLY A 69 -0.29 -7.36 -11.91
N ARG A 70 -0.64 -6.49 -10.95
CA ARG A 70 0.32 -5.81 -10.08
C ARG A 70 0.28 -6.39 -8.67
N VAL A 71 1.35 -6.16 -7.92
CA VAL A 71 1.43 -6.48 -6.49
C VAL A 71 1.64 -5.17 -5.73
N LEU A 72 0.77 -4.93 -4.75
CA LEU A 72 0.86 -3.85 -3.79
C LEU A 72 1.83 -4.24 -2.66
N GLY A 73 2.93 -3.51 -2.54
CA GLY A 73 3.90 -3.63 -1.47
C GLY A 73 3.74 -2.57 -0.39
N LEU A 74 3.56 -2.99 0.86
CA LEU A 74 3.44 -2.11 2.02
C LEU A 74 4.29 -2.63 3.18
N ARG A 75 5.19 -1.80 3.71
CA ARG A 75 5.93 -2.14 4.93
C ARG A 75 4.98 -2.17 6.14
N PRO A 76 5.23 -3.05 7.13
CA PRO A 76 4.39 -3.12 8.32
C PRO A 76 4.18 -1.78 9.04
N GLU A 77 5.20 -0.94 9.13
CA GLU A 77 5.12 0.40 9.75
C GLU A 77 4.38 1.46 8.92
N GLN A 78 4.10 1.18 7.65
CA GLN A 78 3.29 2.07 6.81
C GLN A 78 1.79 1.86 7.03
N LEU A 79 1.40 0.74 7.63
CA LEU A 79 0.02 0.41 7.96
C LEU A 79 -0.40 1.07 9.28
N ARG A 80 -1.64 1.56 9.29
CA ARG A 80 -2.26 2.21 10.45
C ARG A 80 -3.65 1.64 10.66
N ILE A 81 -4.09 1.54 11.91
CA ILE A 81 -5.48 1.24 12.23
C ILE A 81 -6.31 2.49 11.95
N VAL A 82 -7.32 2.35 11.10
CA VAL A 82 -8.13 3.47 10.59
C VAL A 82 -9.60 3.08 10.51
N PRO A 83 -10.55 4.04 10.46
CA PRO A 83 -11.96 3.71 10.36
C PRO A 83 -12.38 3.19 8.97
N GLN A 84 -11.61 3.50 7.91
CA GLN A 84 -11.82 3.04 6.54
C GLN A 84 -10.51 2.52 5.94
N GLY A 85 -10.56 1.35 5.30
CA GLY A 85 -9.38 0.65 4.78
C GLY A 85 -9.66 -0.83 4.56
N LEU A 86 -8.60 -1.64 4.36
CA LEU A 86 -8.70 -3.09 4.21
C LEU A 86 -9.20 -3.71 5.50
N LEU A 87 -10.35 -4.39 5.46
CA LEU A 87 -10.88 -5.12 6.60
C LEU A 87 -10.10 -6.42 6.78
N VAL A 88 -9.42 -6.56 7.91
CA VAL A 88 -8.61 -7.72 8.25
C VAL A 88 -9.05 -8.29 9.61
N GLU A 89 -8.73 -9.56 9.84
CA GLU A 89 -8.90 -10.22 11.13
C GLU A 89 -7.55 -10.36 11.83
N VAL A 90 -7.47 -10.01 13.10
CA VAL A 90 -6.23 -10.12 13.89
C VAL A 90 -6.00 -11.59 14.26
N GLU A 91 -4.83 -12.12 13.95
CA GLU A 91 -4.42 -13.48 14.35
C GLU A 91 -3.54 -13.46 15.61
N SER A 92 -2.64 -12.49 15.71
CA SER A 92 -1.78 -12.31 16.89
C SER A 92 -1.42 -10.85 17.10
N VAL A 93 -1.11 -10.51 18.36
CA VAL A 93 -0.58 -9.21 18.75
C VAL A 93 0.62 -9.45 19.67
N GLU A 94 1.79 -8.96 19.26
CA GLU A 94 3.03 -9.11 20.00
C GLU A 94 3.57 -7.74 20.40
N TYR A 95 3.66 -7.49 21.70
CA TYR A 95 4.25 -6.26 22.21
C TYR A 95 5.78 -6.41 22.33
N GLN A 96 6.52 -5.54 21.64
CA GLN A 96 7.98 -5.54 21.56
C GLN A 96 8.60 -4.32 22.24
N GLY A 97 7.92 -3.76 23.24
CA GLY A 97 8.38 -2.60 24.01
C GLY A 97 7.96 -1.27 23.39
N ALA A 98 8.62 -0.81 22.34
CA ALA A 98 8.25 0.47 21.71
C ALA A 98 7.05 0.34 20.76
N ASP A 99 6.85 -0.86 20.20
CA ASP A 99 5.84 -1.13 19.18
C ASP A 99 5.07 -2.42 19.52
N SER A 100 3.89 -2.56 18.91
CA SER A 100 3.15 -3.81 18.80
C SER A 100 3.15 -4.28 17.35
N VAL A 101 3.53 -5.53 17.12
CA VAL A 101 3.44 -6.18 15.82
C VAL A 101 2.19 -7.03 15.79
N LEU A 102 1.28 -6.70 14.87
CA LEU A 102 0.06 -7.44 14.63
C LEU A 102 0.29 -8.36 13.43
N THR A 103 -0.10 -9.63 13.56
CA THR A 103 -0.32 -10.50 12.40
C THR A 103 -1.81 -10.52 12.12
N CYS A 104 -2.20 -10.25 10.87
CA CYS A 104 -3.57 -10.16 10.43
C CYS A 104 -3.83 -11.03 9.20
N ARG A 105 -5.08 -11.44 9.02
CA ARG A 105 -5.57 -12.22 7.88
C ARG A 105 -6.50 -11.40 7.00
N LEU A 106 -6.32 -11.54 5.69
CA LEU A 106 -7.16 -10.97 4.64
C LEU A 106 -7.47 -12.03 3.59
N GLY A 107 -8.59 -12.75 3.74
CA GLY A 107 -8.84 -13.94 2.93
C GLY A 107 -7.72 -14.97 3.13
N ALA A 108 -6.99 -15.31 2.06
CA ALA A 108 -5.83 -16.19 2.14
C ALA A 108 -4.52 -15.46 2.53
N HIS A 109 -4.48 -14.12 2.46
CA HIS A 109 -3.26 -13.34 2.63
C HIS A 109 -2.95 -13.07 4.10
N ALA A 110 -1.71 -13.30 4.52
CA ALA A 110 -1.21 -12.85 5.82
C ALA A 110 -0.57 -11.46 5.67
N LEU A 111 -0.87 -10.57 6.61
CA LEU A 111 -0.27 -9.24 6.71
C LEU A 111 0.33 -9.03 8.09
N ALA A 112 1.38 -8.23 8.17
CA ALA A 112 1.91 -7.69 9.40
C ALA A 112 1.72 -6.17 9.44
N ALA A 113 1.28 -5.65 10.59
CA ALA A 113 1.26 -4.21 10.86
C ALA A 113 2.08 -3.92 12.11
N ARG A 114 2.93 -2.89 12.06
CA ARG A 114 3.72 -2.44 13.23
C ARG A 114 3.15 -1.12 13.71
N ILE A 115 2.53 -1.15 14.89
CA ILE A 115 1.83 -0.03 15.50
C ILE A 115 2.63 0.47 16.69
N SER A 116 2.90 1.77 16.75
CA SER A 116 3.64 2.35 17.87
C SER A 116 2.89 2.22 19.19
N GLY A 117 3.65 1.91 20.24
CA GLY A 117 3.14 1.65 21.59
C GLY A 117 2.43 0.32 21.72
N ARG A 118 1.61 0.22 22.77
CA ARG A 118 0.82 -0.98 23.06
C ARG A 118 -0.50 -0.94 22.30
N CYS A 119 -0.74 -1.94 21.46
CA CYS A 119 -2.03 -2.17 20.82
C CYS A 119 -2.92 -3.00 21.76
N SER A 120 -4.19 -2.61 21.90
CA SER A 120 -5.18 -3.30 22.72
C SER A 120 -6.02 -4.32 21.95
N SER A 121 -5.79 -4.47 20.64
CA SER A 121 -6.54 -5.42 19.84
C SER A 121 -6.26 -6.86 20.26
N VAL A 122 -7.21 -7.74 19.98
CA VAL A 122 -7.13 -9.16 20.38
C VAL A 122 -7.29 -10.09 19.18
N PRO A 123 -6.72 -11.32 19.22
CA PRO A 123 -6.98 -12.33 18.21
C PRO A 123 -8.48 -12.56 17.97
N GLY A 124 -8.88 -12.68 16.70
CA GLY A 124 -10.27 -12.78 16.24
C GLY A 124 -10.98 -11.43 16.06
N GLU A 125 -10.40 -10.32 16.52
CA GLU A 125 -10.96 -8.98 16.27
C GLU A 125 -10.82 -8.60 14.80
N ARG A 126 -11.85 -7.95 14.25
CA ARG A 126 -11.79 -7.35 12.92
C ARG A 126 -11.51 -5.87 13.02
N LEU A 127 -10.48 -5.42 12.32
CA LEU A 127 -10.11 -4.02 12.23
C LEU A 127 -9.81 -3.64 10.78
N ARG A 128 -9.66 -2.34 10.52
CA ARG A 128 -9.29 -1.84 9.21
C ARG A 128 -7.89 -1.27 9.21
N LEU A 129 -7.12 -1.65 8.20
CA LEU A 129 -5.77 -1.13 7.97
C LEU A 129 -5.76 -0.21 6.74
N GLY A 130 -5.08 0.92 6.88
CA GLY A 130 -4.89 1.90 5.82
C GLY A 130 -3.47 2.45 5.83
N TRP A 131 -3.15 3.24 4.81
CA TRP A 131 -1.83 3.80 4.58
C TRP A 131 -1.95 5.15 3.85
N SER A 132 -0.84 5.89 3.77
CA SER A 132 -0.81 7.13 2.98
C SER A 132 -0.69 6.82 1.48
N PRO A 133 -1.26 7.63 0.58
CA PRO A 133 -1.25 7.36 -0.87
C PRO A 133 0.14 7.14 -1.49
N ASP A 134 1.19 7.73 -0.92
CA ASP A 134 2.57 7.66 -1.42
C ASP A 134 3.40 6.54 -0.73
N ALA A 135 2.78 5.75 0.16
CA ALA A 135 3.44 4.64 0.83
C ALA A 135 3.69 3.39 -0.06
N PRO A 136 2.78 3.01 -0.97
CA PRO A 136 2.92 1.80 -1.79
C PRO A 136 4.20 1.71 -2.60
N CYS A 137 4.84 0.53 -2.56
CA CYS A 137 5.74 0.09 -3.62
C CYS A 137 4.98 -0.81 -4.60
N TRP A 138 5.22 -0.62 -5.89
CA TRP A 138 4.53 -1.34 -6.96
C TRP A 138 5.44 -2.37 -7.60
N PHE A 139 4.92 -3.57 -7.83
CA PHE A 139 5.63 -4.62 -8.55
C PHE A 139 4.73 -5.23 -9.62
N ASP A 140 5.35 -5.69 -10.70
CA ASP A 140 4.68 -6.49 -11.71
C ASP A 140 4.55 -7.93 -11.22
N ALA A 141 3.36 -8.52 -11.27
CA ALA A 141 3.13 -9.86 -10.72
C ALA A 141 3.78 -10.98 -11.55
N ALA A 142 3.97 -10.76 -12.85
CA ALA A 142 4.51 -11.76 -13.75
C ALA A 142 6.05 -11.86 -13.66
N SER A 143 6.73 -10.72 -13.71
CA SER A 143 8.18 -10.61 -13.65
C SER A 143 8.72 -10.50 -12.22
N GLY A 144 7.90 -10.03 -11.28
CA GLY A 144 8.30 -9.74 -9.91
C GLY A 144 9.18 -8.50 -9.76
N LEU A 145 9.39 -7.71 -10.81
CA LEU A 145 10.23 -6.51 -10.80
C LEU A 145 9.45 -5.30 -10.27
N ARG A 146 10.16 -4.38 -9.61
CA ARG A 146 9.59 -3.11 -9.17
C ARG A 146 9.22 -2.23 -10.37
N MET A 147 8.05 -1.63 -10.28
CA MET A 147 7.53 -0.68 -11.24
C MET A 147 7.70 0.75 -10.74
N SER A 148 7.75 1.70 -11.67
CA SER A 148 7.50 3.10 -11.37
C SER A 148 6.10 3.25 -10.78
N GLU A 149 5.91 4.23 -9.89
CA GLU A 149 4.58 4.52 -9.37
C GLU A 149 3.58 4.76 -10.52
N PRO A 150 2.35 4.23 -10.44
CA PRO A 150 1.32 4.55 -11.41
C PRO A 150 1.17 6.07 -11.46
N SER A 151 1.32 6.65 -12.64
CA SER A 151 1.15 8.08 -12.85
C SER A 151 -0.23 8.50 -12.34
N ARG A 152 -0.25 9.29 -11.27
CA ARG A 152 -1.48 9.94 -10.78
C ARG A 152 -1.94 10.85 -11.92
N THR A 153 -2.91 10.42 -12.71
CA THR A 153 -3.60 11.34 -13.61
C THR A 153 -4.29 12.37 -12.72
N THR A 154 -3.65 13.53 -12.55
CA THR A 154 -4.27 14.70 -11.97
C THR A 154 -5.47 15.04 -12.84
N PHE A 155 -6.65 14.58 -12.46
CA PHE A 155 -7.89 15.10 -13.02
C PHE A 155 -7.98 16.55 -12.59
N HIS A 156 -7.56 17.46 -13.47
CA HIS A 156 -7.97 18.85 -13.39
C HIS A 156 -9.50 18.85 -13.50
N PHE A 157 -10.16 19.05 -12.36
CA PHE A 157 -11.57 19.38 -12.32
C PHE A 157 -11.73 20.70 -13.09
N ARG A 158 -12.13 20.63 -14.36
CA ARG A 158 -12.60 21.81 -15.08
C ARG A 158 -13.93 22.18 -14.44
N SER A 159 -13.89 23.11 -13.48
CA SER A 159 -15.07 23.85 -13.06
C SER A 159 -15.59 24.64 -14.26
N GLN A 160 -16.54 24.06 -15.00
CA GLN A 160 -17.45 24.85 -15.81
C GLN A 160 -18.44 25.49 -14.84
N THR A 161 -18.17 26.73 -14.45
CA THR A 161 -19.21 27.67 -14.03
C THR A 161 -19.36 28.67 -15.16
N GLN A 162 -20.27 28.36 -16.07
CA GLN A 162 -20.82 29.31 -17.02
C GLN A 162 -21.84 30.15 -16.24
N GLU A 163 -21.43 31.32 -15.77
CA GLU A 163 -22.36 32.37 -15.35
C GLU A 163 -22.42 33.42 -16.48
N ASP A 164 -23.41 33.21 -17.35
CA ASP A 164 -23.94 34.21 -18.28
C ASP A 164 -24.49 35.39 -17.46
N HIS A 165 -23.69 36.44 -17.29
CA HIS A 165 -24.13 37.70 -16.71
C HIS A 165 -24.67 38.62 -17.82
N GLN A 166 -25.99 38.59 -17.99
CA GLN A 166 -26.75 39.58 -18.77
C GLN A 166 -27.23 40.68 -17.81
N PRO A 167 -26.85 41.97 -17.98
CA PRO A 167 -27.28 43.02 -17.07
C PRO A 167 -28.71 43.49 -17.38
N CYS A 168 -29.58 43.36 -16.39
CA CYS A 168 -30.93 43.91 -16.36
C CYS A 168 -30.85 45.39 -15.92
N ASN A 169 -31.07 46.32 -16.86
CA ASN A 169 -31.16 47.75 -16.54
C ASN A 169 -32.63 48.14 -16.30
N VAL A 170 -32.99 48.38 -15.04
CA VAL A 170 -34.19 49.12 -14.63
C VAL A 170 -33.71 50.45 -14.04
N ALA A 171 -33.96 51.55 -14.76
CA ALA A 171 -33.88 52.90 -14.22
C ALA A 171 -35.31 53.45 -14.14
N ILE A 172 -35.72 53.77 -12.92
CA ILE A 172 -36.98 54.43 -12.55
C ILE A 172 -36.63 55.91 -12.31
N SER A 173 -37.50 56.79 -12.82
CA SER A 173 -37.54 58.27 -12.75
C SER A 173 -36.65 59.07 -13.69
#